data_AF-A0A8S1RAT8-F1
#
_entry.id   AF-A0A8S1RAT8-F1
#
_cell.length_a   1.000
_cell.length_b   1.000
_cell.length_c   1.000
_cell.angle_alpha   90.00
_cell.angle_beta   90.00
_cell.angle_gamma   90.00
#
_symmetry.space_group_name_H-M   'P 1'
#
loop_
_entity.id
_entity.type
_entity.pdbx_description
1 polymer ?
#
loop_
_entity_poly.entity_id
_entity_poly.type
_entity_poly.pdbx_seq_one_letter_code
_entity_poly.pdbx_strand_id
1 'polypeptide(L)'
;MKHFSYLSEDIYTYENLVELKRILEFDGFGVSKIIEEDQCIQYSINREKCIRLSDLVYFISFKLVRIHLGQLLVLLKSLAEKVKQLQQANIEHHYLDCNRIWLKFNDQEQVFKIYYETQNYTIHFTGYQCPNYEDFDEQNLSMKSSQKILIIIKYIIDNYFDKVILQENKNVVKKNIIDQLYYGIHNKDLDKLINEIDKIYQRIINLIKIDKSYLLMNMLNLQNTKDMKGKYTMRMTQKKL
;
A
#
# COMPACT_ATOMS: atom_id res chain seq x y z
N MET A 1 -2.15 15.64 26.54
CA MET A 1 -3.14 16.21 25.59
C MET A 1 -4.33 15.28 25.55
N LYS A 2 -5.57 15.77 25.62
CA LYS A 2 -6.76 14.93 25.39
C LYS A 2 -6.71 14.43 23.95
N HIS A 3 -6.61 13.12 23.74
CA HIS A 3 -6.74 12.53 22.42
C HIS A 3 -8.17 12.72 21.93
N PHE A 4 -8.32 13.31 20.75
CA PHE A 4 -9.63 13.46 20.10
C PHE A 4 -10.01 12.12 19.48
N SER A 5 -10.60 11.25 20.29
CA SER A 5 -11.16 9.99 19.80
C SER A 5 -12.29 10.28 18.82
N TYR A 6 -12.04 10.02 17.53
CA TYR A 6 -13.03 10.14 16.47
C TYR A 6 -13.56 8.74 16.15
N LEU A 7 -14.65 8.37 16.81
CA LEU A 7 -15.38 7.14 16.50
C LEU A 7 -16.36 7.44 15.36
N SER A 8 -16.34 6.60 14.33
CA SER A 8 -17.35 6.59 13.27
C SER A 8 -18.12 5.28 13.30
N GLU A 9 -19.35 5.33 12.79
CA GLU A 9 -20.21 4.17 12.65
C GLU A 9 -20.52 3.94 11.19
N ASP A 10 -20.28 2.71 10.72
CA ASP A 10 -20.75 2.25 9.42
C ASP A 10 -21.82 1.18 9.64
N ILE A 11 -22.95 1.30 8.96
CA ILE A 11 -24.07 0.36 9.06
C ILE A 11 -24.32 -0.22 7.67
N TYR A 12 -24.39 -1.56 7.60
CA TYR A 12 -24.63 -2.28 6.37
C TYR A 12 -25.73 -3.31 6.60
N THR A 13 -26.62 -3.46 5.62
CA THR A 13 -27.56 -4.59 5.59
C THR A 13 -26.83 -5.89 5.27
N TYR A 14 -27.40 -7.01 5.68
CA TYR A 14 -26.92 -8.34 5.30
C TYR A 14 -28.09 -9.24 4.91
N GLU A 15 -27.81 -10.26 4.09
CA GLU A 15 -28.82 -11.21 3.59
C GLU A 15 -28.73 -12.56 4.30
N ASN A 16 -27.51 -13.02 4.60
CA ASN A 16 -27.26 -14.33 5.20
C ASN A 16 -26.42 -14.20 6.47
N LEU A 17 -27.07 -14.40 7.62
CA LEU A 17 -26.47 -14.28 8.95
C LEU A 17 -25.34 -15.31 9.20
N VAL A 18 -25.50 -16.54 8.71
CA VAL A 18 -24.50 -17.60 8.91
C VAL A 18 -23.22 -17.25 8.17
N GLU A 19 -23.36 -16.81 6.93
CA GLU A 19 -22.23 -16.35 6.14
C GLU A 19 -21.61 -15.07 6.73
N LEU A 20 -22.42 -14.11 7.20
CA LEU A 20 -21.91 -12.91 7.88
C LEU A 20 -21.05 -13.27 9.10
N LYS A 21 -21.51 -14.18 9.96
CA LYS A 21 -20.75 -14.64 11.13
C LYS A 21 -19.41 -15.26 10.71
N ARG A 22 -19.42 -16.12 9.68
CA ARG A 22 -18.19 -16.69 9.09
C ARG A 22 -17.24 -15.61 8.57
N ILE A 23 -17.76 -14.58 7.91
CA ILE A 23 -16.97 -13.45 7.41
C ILE A 23 -16.33 -12.69 8.57
N LEU A 24 -17.06 -12.41 9.65
CA LEU A 24 -16.53 -11.67 10.80
C LEU A 24 -15.46 -12.44 11.57
N GLU A 25 -15.54 -13.76 11.60
CA GLU A 25 -14.46 -14.61 12.17
C GLU A 25 -13.17 -14.51 11.34
N PHE A 26 -13.29 -14.32 10.02
CA PHE A 26 -12.15 -14.27 9.11
C PHE A 26 -11.59 -12.85 8.90
N ASP A 27 -12.46 -11.86 8.69
CA ASP A 27 -12.12 -10.46 8.38
C ASP A 27 -12.87 -9.46 9.28
N GLY A 28 -13.05 -9.81 10.55
CA GLY A 28 -13.61 -8.90 11.54
C GLY A 28 -12.84 -7.58 11.62
N PHE A 29 -13.57 -6.47 11.67
CA PHE A 29 -13.01 -5.12 11.73
C PHE A 29 -13.67 -4.30 12.84
N GLY A 30 -12.84 -3.66 13.68
CA GLY A 30 -13.32 -2.85 14.79
C GLY A 30 -14.17 -3.64 15.80
N VAL A 31 -15.13 -2.96 16.43
CA VAL A 31 -16.19 -3.59 17.22
C VAL A 31 -17.41 -3.68 16.31
N SER A 32 -17.96 -4.88 16.14
CA SER A 32 -19.15 -5.10 15.32
C SER A 32 -20.33 -5.58 16.16
N LYS A 33 -21.52 -5.05 15.88
CA LYS A 33 -22.79 -5.49 16.47
C LYS A 33 -23.74 -5.92 15.36
N ILE A 34 -24.25 -7.14 15.46
CA ILE A 34 -25.34 -7.64 14.60
C ILE A 34 -26.66 -7.26 15.25
N ILE A 35 -27.55 -6.64 14.48
CA ILE A 35 -28.91 -6.26 14.87
C ILE A 35 -29.84 -7.10 14.00
N GLU A 36 -30.32 -8.21 14.55
CA GLU A 36 -31.06 -9.22 13.80
C GLU A 36 -32.46 -8.73 13.41
N GLU A 37 -33.07 -7.88 14.24
CA GLU A 37 -34.40 -7.31 13.99
C GLU A 37 -34.43 -6.46 12.70
N ASP A 38 -33.35 -5.73 12.44
CA ASP A 38 -33.19 -4.82 11.31
C ASP A 38 -32.36 -5.43 10.17
N GLN A 39 -31.91 -6.68 10.31
CA GLN A 39 -31.01 -7.38 9.37
C GLN A 39 -29.78 -6.53 8.98
N CYS A 40 -29.17 -5.89 9.97
CA CYS A 40 -28.00 -5.04 9.75
C CYS A 40 -26.84 -5.34 10.70
N ILE A 41 -25.65 -4.97 10.25
CA ILE A 41 -24.43 -4.97 11.03
C ILE A 41 -23.91 -3.55 11.16
N GLN A 42 -23.63 -3.17 12.40
CA GLN A 42 -23.02 -1.90 12.75
C GLN A 42 -21.55 -2.13 13.12
N TYR A 43 -20.66 -1.38 12.50
CA TYR A 43 -19.23 -1.34 12.81
C TYR A 43 -18.92 -0.03 13.54
N SER A 44 -18.42 -0.13 14.77
CA SER A 44 -17.84 1.00 15.51
C SER A 44 -16.34 1.06 15.23
N ILE A 45 -15.92 2.12 14.54
CA ILE A 45 -14.60 2.25 13.94
C ILE A 45 -13.85 3.39 14.61
N ASN A 46 -12.68 3.10 15.18
CA ASN A 46 -11.78 4.13 15.70
C ASN A 46 -10.91 4.69 14.56
N ARG A 47 -11.27 5.88 14.06
CA ARG A 47 -10.61 6.57 12.94
C ARG A 47 -9.23 7.12 13.28
N GLU A 48 -8.83 7.14 14.56
CA GLU A 48 -7.44 7.44 14.93
C GLU A 48 -6.50 6.30 14.51
N LYS A 49 -7.03 5.06 14.43
CA LYS A 49 -6.26 3.84 14.19
C LYS A 49 -6.49 3.23 12.81
N CYS A 50 -7.24 3.91 11.94
CA CYS A 50 -7.49 3.42 10.60
C CYS A 50 -7.85 4.54 9.63
N ILE A 51 -7.67 4.28 8.35
CA ILE A 51 -8.16 5.13 7.26
C ILE A 51 -9.00 4.30 6.30
N ARG A 52 -10.05 4.92 5.75
CA ARG A 52 -10.79 4.34 4.62
C ARG A 52 -9.99 4.58 3.34
N LEU A 53 -9.95 3.60 2.44
CA LEU A 53 -9.16 3.72 1.21
C LEU A 53 -9.60 4.90 0.35
N SER A 54 -10.91 5.19 0.26
CA SER A 54 -11.41 6.38 -0.44
C SER A 54 -10.87 7.69 0.14
N ASP A 55 -10.81 7.82 1.47
CA ASP A 55 -10.22 9.00 2.15
C ASP A 55 -8.73 9.11 1.85
N LEU A 56 -7.99 7.99 1.87
CA LEU A 56 -6.58 7.98 1.53
C LEU A 56 -6.33 8.45 0.09
N VAL A 57 -7.11 7.92 -0.87
CA VAL A 57 -7.02 8.34 -2.28
C VAL A 57 -7.37 9.82 -2.44
N TYR A 58 -8.37 10.31 -1.69
CA TYR A 58 -8.71 11.73 -1.64
C TYR A 58 -7.53 12.57 -1.10
N PHE A 59 -6.93 12.20 0.04
CA PHE A 59 -5.80 12.95 0.60
C PHE A 59 -4.57 12.98 -0.30
N ILE A 60 -4.27 11.87 -0.97
CA ILE A 60 -3.26 11.82 -2.04
C ILE A 60 -3.62 12.80 -3.15
N SER A 61 -4.87 12.74 -3.60
CA SER A 61 -5.32 13.46 -4.78
C SER A 61 -5.28 14.98 -4.62
N PHE A 62 -5.52 15.46 -3.41
CA PHE A 62 -5.45 16.86 -3.03
C PHE A 62 -4.08 17.26 -2.44
N LYS A 63 -3.07 16.39 -2.52
CA LYS A 63 -1.70 16.61 -2.02
C LYS A 63 -1.64 16.93 -0.52
N LEU A 64 -2.62 16.46 0.25
CA LEU A 64 -2.68 16.60 1.70
C LEU A 64 -1.75 15.61 2.41
N VAL A 65 -1.51 14.46 1.79
CA VAL A 65 -0.56 13.44 2.24
C VAL A 65 0.41 13.10 1.11
N ARG A 66 1.67 12.87 1.46
CA ARG A 66 2.68 12.33 0.55
C ARG A 66 2.86 10.85 0.83
N ILE A 67 2.63 10.04 -0.20
CA ILE A 67 3.02 8.63 -0.22
C ILE A 67 4.28 8.52 -1.08
N HIS A 68 5.20 7.63 -0.74
CA HIS A 68 6.35 7.26 -1.57
C HIS A 68 6.04 6.03 -2.41
N LEU A 69 6.76 5.84 -3.52
CA LEU A 69 6.53 4.72 -4.42
C LEU A 69 6.57 3.35 -3.70
N GLY A 70 7.49 3.15 -2.75
CA GLY A 70 7.53 1.92 -1.96
C GLY A 70 6.23 1.71 -1.18
N GLN A 71 5.74 2.72 -0.46
CA GLN A 71 4.47 2.64 0.27
C GLN A 71 3.28 2.37 -0.67
N LEU A 72 3.26 2.95 -1.88
CA LEU A 72 2.26 2.61 -2.89
C LEU A 72 2.34 1.11 -3.23
N LEU A 73 3.52 0.60 -3.57
CA LEU A 73 3.68 -0.80 -3.94
C LEU A 73 3.26 -1.76 -2.81
N VAL A 74 3.55 -1.41 -1.53
CA VAL A 74 3.02 -2.17 -0.38
C VAL A 74 1.49 -2.17 -0.42
N LEU A 75 0.85 -1.01 -0.58
CA LEU A 75 -0.61 -0.90 -0.62
C LEU A 75 -1.22 -1.76 -1.72
N LEU A 76 -0.73 -1.66 -2.95
CA LEU A 76 -1.26 -2.44 -4.07
C LEU A 76 -1.12 -3.95 -3.81
N LYS A 77 0.03 -4.37 -3.25
CA LYS A 77 0.27 -5.77 -2.91
C LYS A 77 -0.67 -6.26 -1.80
N SER A 78 -0.78 -5.52 -0.69
CA SER A 78 -1.65 -5.89 0.43
C SER A 78 -3.12 -6.00 0.02
N LEU A 79 -3.59 -5.13 -0.88
CA LEU A 79 -4.94 -5.19 -1.44
C LEU A 79 -5.16 -6.49 -2.25
N ALA A 80 -4.22 -6.82 -3.15
CA ALA A 80 -4.29 -8.03 -3.96
C ALA A 80 -4.20 -9.31 -3.10
N GLU A 81 -3.30 -9.33 -2.12
CA GLU A 81 -3.13 -10.45 -1.19
C GLU A 81 -4.36 -10.68 -0.33
N LYS A 82 -5.01 -9.61 0.16
CA LYS A 82 -6.26 -9.74 0.94
C LYS A 82 -7.36 -10.43 0.15
N VAL A 83 -7.54 -10.06 -1.12
CA VAL A 83 -8.53 -10.74 -1.98
C VAL A 83 -8.17 -12.20 -2.22
N LYS A 84 -6.89 -12.53 -2.41
CA LYS A 84 -6.46 -13.94 -2.50
C LYS A 84 -6.77 -14.73 -1.23
N GLN A 85 -6.53 -14.14 -0.05
CA GLN A 85 -6.86 -14.79 1.23
C GLN A 85 -8.36 -15.09 1.35
N LEU A 86 -9.22 -14.15 0.94
CA LEU A 86 -10.67 -14.37 0.92
C LEU A 86 -11.08 -15.47 -0.07
N GLN A 87 -10.49 -15.50 -1.26
CA GLN A 87 -10.74 -16.56 -2.24
C GLN A 87 -10.34 -17.95 -1.70
N GLN A 88 -9.21 -18.04 -0.99
CA GLN A 88 -8.78 -19.28 -0.35
C GLN A 88 -9.74 -19.74 0.76
N ALA A 89 -10.36 -18.78 1.47
CA ALA A 89 -11.40 -19.04 2.47
C ALA A 89 -12.80 -19.26 1.88
N ASN A 90 -12.94 -19.24 0.55
CA ASN A 90 -14.23 -19.30 -0.16
C ASN A 90 -15.21 -18.21 0.34
N ILE A 91 -14.69 -16.99 0.48
CA ILE A 91 -15.42 -15.77 0.80
C ILE A 91 -15.34 -14.84 -0.40
N GLU A 92 -16.49 -14.36 -0.86
CA GLU A 92 -16.60 -13.45 -2.00
C GLU A 92 -17.20 -12.12 -1.53
N HIS A 93 -16.61 -11.00 -1.94
CA HIS A 93 -17.09 -9.67 -1.64
C HIS A 93 -17.72 -9.03 -2.88
N HIS A 94 -18.98 -9.38 -3.15
CA HIS A 94 -19.70 -8.93 -4.34
C HIS A 94 -19.85 -7.42 -4.46
N TYR A 95 -19.75 -6.65 -3.36
CA TYR A 95 -19.95 -5.20 -3.36
C TYR A 95 -18.67 -4.39 -3.11
N LEU A 96 -17.49 -4.94 -3.41
CA LEU A 96 -16.21 -4.33 -3.03
C LEU A 96 -15.95 -3.02 -3.78
N ASP A 97 -15.71 -1.94 -3.05
CA ASP A 97 -15.32 -0.63 -3.57
C ASP A 97 -14.31 0.06 -2.63
N CYS A 98 -13.85 1.26 -2.97
CA CYS A 98 -12.92 2.00 -2.11
C CYS A 98 -13.51 2.42 -0.76
N ASN A 99 -14.84 2.49 -0.62
CA ASN A 99 -15.47 2.93 0.62
C ASN A 99 -15.56 1.81 1.67
N ARG A 100 -15.58 0.57 1.21
CA ARG A 100 -15.63 -0.63 2.05
C ARG A 100 -14.28 -1.15 2.49
N ILE A 101 -13.18 -0.56 2.01
CA ILE A 101 -11.82 -0.99 2.32
C ILE A 101 -11.22 -0.08 3.39
N TRP A 102 -10.76 -0.71 4.47
CA TRP A 102 -10.12 -0.05 5.59
C TRP A 102 -8.67 -0.52 5.74
N LEU A 103 -7.77 0.44 5.96
CA LEU A 103 -6.40 0.21 6.38
C LEU A 103 -6.34 0.44 7.89
N LYS A 104 -6.12 -0.62 8.66
CA LYS A 104 -6.01 -0.57 10.12
C LYS A 104 -4.55 -0.54 10.53
N PHE A 105 -4.10 0.47 11.25
CA PHE A 105 -2.73 0.51 11.75
C PHE A 105 -2.52 -0.52 12.85
N ASN A 106 -1.42 -1.26 12.77
CA ASN A 106 -1.07 -2.30 13.71
C ASN A 106 -0.49 -1.73 15.01
N ASP A 107 0.12 -0.55 14.94
CA ASP A 107 0.74 0.10 16.08
C ASP A 107 -0.13 1.25 16.60
N GLN A 108 -0.26 1.37 17.92
CA GLN A 108 -1.15 2.37 18.52
C GLN A 108 -0.61 3.80 18.36
N GLU A 109 0.69 3.94 18.10
CA GLU A 109 1.37 5.23 17.86
C GLU A 109 1.41 5.63 16.38
N GLN A 110 0.99 4.73 15.48
CA GLN A 110 0.91 5.01 14.05
C GLN A 110 -0.36 5.76 13.73
N VAL A 111 -0.22 7.07 13.62
CA VAL A 111 -1.19 8.00 13.06
C VAL A 111 -0.68 8.54 11.72
N PHE A 112 -1.58 8.98 10.83
CA PHE A 112 -1.15 9.66 9.61
C PHE A 112 -0.40 10.95 9.95
N LYS A 113 0.91 10.91 9.80
CA LYS A 113 1.81 12.05 9.96
C LYS A 113 2.12 12.66 8.59
N ILE A 114 2.48 13.93 8.60
CA ILE A 114 2.85 14.69 7.39
C ILE A 114 4.25 14.28 6.87
N TYR A 115 5.04 13.58 7.69
CA TYR A 115 6.40 13.11 7.39
C TYR A 115 6.46 11.59 7.15
N TYR A 116 7.53 11.16 6.45
CA TYR A 116 7.75 9.77 6.06
C TYR A 116 7.87 8.84 7.27
N GLU A 117 6.97 7.85 7.35
CA GLU A 117 7.05 6.74 8.28
C GLU A 117 6.57 5.46 7.58
N THR A 118 7.24 4.34 7.84
CA THR A 118 6.78 3.04 7.36
C THR A 118 5.49 2.70 8.11
N GLN A 119 4.36 2.76 7.42
CA GLN A 119 3.06 2.42 8.01
C GLN A 119 2.86 0.91 7.96
N ASN A 120 2.64 0.31 9.13
CA ASN A 120 2.28 -1.10 9.25
C ASN A 120 0.77 -1.17 9.43
N TYR A 121 0.07 -1.67 8.42
CA TYR A 121 -1.39 -1.83 8.48
C TYR A 121 -1.83 -3.21 7.99
N THR A 122 -3.04 -3.59 8.40
CA THR A 122 -3.81 -4.67 7.80
C THR A 122 -4.94 -4.11 6.95
N ILE A 123 -5.32 -4.87 5.93
CA ILE A 123 -6.49 -4.57 5.08
C ILE A 123 -7.69 -5.34 5.62
N HIS A 124 -8.79 -4.62 5.80
CA HIS A 124 -10.08 -5.17 6.19
C HIS A 124 -11.18 -4.67 5.26
N PHE A 125 -12.13 -5.53 4.94
CA PHE A 125 -13.31 -5.15 4.17
C PHE A 125 -14.57 -5.13 5.05
N THR A 126 -15.57 -4.36 4.63
CA THR A 126 -16.86 -4.19 5.32
C THR A 126 -17.98 -4.21 4.29
N GLY A 127 -19.22 -4.49 4.69
CA GLY A 127 -20.35 -4.42 3.74
C GLY A 127 -20.36 -5.51 2.65
N TYR A 128 -19.89 -6.72 2.98
CA TYR A 128 -19.78 -7.86 2.06
C TYR A 128 -21.08 -8.25 1.34
N GLN A 129 -22.21 -8.13 2.04
CA GLN A 129 -23.54 -8.51 1.55
C GLN A 129 -24.44 -7.29 1.32
N CYS A 130 -23.89 -6.07 1.35
CA CYS A 130 -24.68 -4.84 1.25
C CYS A 130 -24.51 -4.21 -0.14
N PRO A 131 -25.55 -4.25 -1.00
CA PRO A 131 -25.54 -3.60 -2.29
C PRO A 131 -25.20 -2.11 -2.20
N ASN A 132 -24.40 -1.62 -3.15
CA ASN A 132 -24.25 -0.19 -3.36
C ASN A 132 -25.51 0.34 -4.04
N TYR A 133 -26.20 1.29 -3.42
CA TYR A 133 -27.33 1.99 -4.04
C TYR A 133 -26.93 2.73 -5.34
N GLU A 134 -25.64 3.00 -5.54
CA GLU A 134 -25.10 3.67 -6.74
C GLU A 134 -24.60 2.69 -7.81
N ASP A 135 -24.51 1.38 -7.53
CA ASP A 135 -24.03 0.33 -8.46
C ASP A 135 -25.18 -0.53 -9.01
N PHE A 136 -26.25 0.08 -9.51
CA PHE A 136 -27.28 -0.64 -10.30
C PHE A 136 -26.86 -0.90 -11.75
N ASP A 137 -25.55 -0.89 -12.05
CA ASP A 137 -25.04 -1.38 -13.32
C ASP A 137 -24.84 -2.89 -13.21
N GLU A 138 -25.65 -3.69 -13.91
CA GLU A 138 -25.64 -5.16 -13.86
C GLU A 138 -24.23 -5.74 -14.08
N GLN A 139 -23.40 -5.03 -14.83
CA GLN A 139 -22.00 -5.41 -15.05
C GLN A 139 -21.19 -5.40 -13.74
N ASN A 140 -21.36 -4.40 -12.88
CA ASN A 140 -20.66 -4.31 -11.60
C ASN A 140 -21.10 -5.38 -10.60
N LEU A 141 -22.37 -5.81 -10.64
CA LEU A 141 -22.88 -6.90 -9.80
C LEU A 141 -22.30 -8.26 -10.19
N SER A 142 -22.03 -8.48 -11.48
CA SER A 142 -21.45 -9.73 -12.00
C SER A 142 -19.96 -9.90 -11.73
N MET A 143 -19.24 -8.83 -11.38
CA MET A 143 -17.79 -8.87 -11.20
C MET A 143 -17.38 -9.53 -9.89
N LYS A 144 -16.38 -10.41 -9.98
CA LYS A 144 -15.71 -10.98 -8.80
C LYS A 144 -14.84 -9.95 -8.10
N SER A 145 -14.60 -10.14 -6.81
CA SER A 145 -13.72 -9.35 -5.94
C SER A 145 -12.32 -9.20 -6.54
N SER A 146 -11.82 -10.24 -7.21
CA SER A 146 -10.52 -10.19 -7.92
C SER A 146 -10.51 -9.21 -9.08
N GLN A 147 -11.64 -9.00 -9.75
CA GLN A 147 -11.76 -8.01 -10.82
C GLN A 147 -11.96 -6.61 -10.23
N LYS A 148 -12.82 -6.48 -9.22
CA LYS A 148 -13.07 -5.21 -8.53
C LYS A 148 -11.80 -4.63 -7.91
N ILE A 149 -10.99 -5.45 -7.25
CA ILE A 149 -9.75 -4.97 -6.64
C ILE A 149 -8.73 -4.50 -7.67
N LEU A 150 -8.70 -5.10 -8.86
CA LEU A 150 -7.82 -4.64 -9.93
C LEU A 150 -8.27 -3.29 -10.49
N ILE A 151 -9.58 -3.04 -10.57
CA ILE A 151 -10.14 -1.73 -10.92
C ILE A 151 -9.77 -0.70 -9.86
N ILE A 152 -9.91 -1.04 -8.58
CA ILE A 152 -9.52 -0.18 -7.45
C ILE A 152 -8.03 0.14 -7.49
N ILE A 153 -7.17 -0.87 -7.68
CA ILE A 153 -5.71 -0.70 -7.81
C ILE A 153 -5.37 0.22 -8.99
N LYS A 154 -6.01 0.03 -10.14
CA LYS A 154 -5.86 0.92 -11.30
C LYS A 154 -6.22 2.36 -10.94
N TYR A 155 -7.36 2.55 -10.29
CA TYR A 155 -7.82 3.87 -9.85
C TYR A 155 -6.83 4.55 -8.89
N ILE A 156 -6.23 3.81 -7.95
CA ILE A 156 -5.19 4.33 -7.07
C ILE A 156 -3.97 4.79 -7.89
N ILE A 157 -3.48 3.95 -8.82
CA ILE A 157 -2.33 4.28 -9.66
C ILE A 157 -2.61 5.55 -10.49
N ASP A 158 -3.76 5.63 -11.14
CA ASP A 158 -4.17 6.77 -11.97
C ASP A 158 -4.19 8.08 -11.15
N ASN A 159 -4.70 8.04 -9.91
CA ASN A 159 -4.77 9.21 -9.05
C ASN A 159 -3.44 9.59 -8.40
N TYR A 160 -2.51 8.64 -8.32
CA TYR A 160 -1.24 8.81 -7.64
C TYR A 160 -0.11 9.19 -8.60
N PHE A 161 -0.01 8.56 -9.78
CA PHE A 161 1.21 8.58 -10.60
C PHE A 161 1.60 9.99 -11.08
N ASP A 162 0.63 10.81 -11.46
CA ASP A 162 0.93 12.18 -11.89
C ASP A 162 1.32 13.12 -10.76
N LYS A 163 1.07 12.71 -9.51
CA LYS A 163 1.27 13.50 -8.29
C LYS A 163 2.50 13.06 -7.49
N VAL A 164 3.19 11.99 -7.90
CA VAL A 164 4.42 11.53 -7.26
C VAL A 164 5.57 12.50 -7.54
N ILE A 165 6.24 12.94 -6.49
CA ILE A 165 7.53 13.63 -6.60
C ILE A 165 8.58 12.56 -6.82
N LEU A 166 8.98 12.35 -8.08
CA LEU A 166 10.07 11.45 -8.43
C LEU A 166 11.37 12.26 -8.53
N GLN A 167 12.43 11.78 -7.89
CA GLN A 167 13.78 12.35 -8.08
C GLN A 167 14.38 11.94 -9.44
N GLU A 168 13.90 10.83 -10.02
CA GLU A 168 14.30 10.34 -11.34
C GLU A 168 13.39 10.89 -12.46
N ASN A 169 13.86 10.78 -13.71
CA ASN A 169 13.10 11.16 -14.91
C ASN A 169 11.76 10.40 -14.95
N LYS A 170 10.63 11.11 -14.79
CA LYS A 170 9.26 10.56 -14.67
C LYS A 170 8.92 9.50 -15.72
N ASN A 171 9.48 9.63 -16.93
CA ASN A 171 9.30 8.67 -18.03
C ASN A 171 9.91 7.29 -17.75
N VAL A 172 11.04 7.23 -17.06
CA VAL A 172 11.71 5.97 -16.70
C VAL A 172 10.88 5.19 -15.68
N VAL A 173 10.37 5.88 -14.66
CA VAL A 173 9.49 5.29 -13.64
C VAL A 173 8.18 4.82 -14.26
N LYS A 174 7.58 5.63 -15.15
CA LYS A 174 6.37 5.22 -15.88
C LYS A 174 6.59 3.88 -16.60
N LYS A 175 7.63 3.82 -17.43
CA LYS A 175 7.93 2.67 -18.28
C LYS A 175 8.30 1.41 -17.48
N ASN A 176 9.13 1.57 -16.46
CA ASN A 176 9.74 0.42 -15.77
C ASN A 176 8.88 -0.12 -14.62
N ILE A 177 7.95 0.68 -14.11
CA ILE A 177 7.14 0.35 -12.93
C ILE A 177 5.66 0.40 -13.27
N ILE A 178 5.14 1.56 -13.68
CA ILE A 178 3.70 1.75 -13.86
C ILE A 178 3.14 0.90 -15.01
N ASP A 179 3.81 0.89 -16.15
CA ASP A 179 3.36 0.11 -17.31
C ASP A 179 3.36 -1.40 -16.99
N GLN A 180 4.30 -1.87 -16.15
CA GLN A 180 4.33 -3.26 -15.66
C GLN A 180 3.14 -3.57 -14.75
N LEU A 181 2.78 -2.63 -13.86
CA LEU A 181 1.60 -2.76 -13.00
C LEU A 181 0.31 -2.81 -13.84
N TYR A 182 0.16 -1.92 -14.82
CA TYR A 182 -0.99 -1.95 -15.73
C TYR A 182 -1.07 -3.25 -16.52
N TYR A 183 0.06 -3.80 -16.97
CA TYR A 183 0.07 -5.11 -17.63
C TYR A 183 -0.51 -6.22 -16.73
N GLY A 184 -0.15 -6.24 -15.44
CA GLY A 184 -0.75 -7.17 -14.47
C GLY A 184 -2.27 -6.98 -14.32
N ILE A 185 -2.70 -5.72 -14.21
CA ILE A 185 -4.12 -5.33 -14.07
C ILE A 185 -4.93 -5.73 -15.30
N HIS A 186 -4.46 -5.42 -16.51
CA HIS A 186 -5.17 -5.71 -17.76
C HIS A 186 -5.36 -7.21 -18.01
N ASN A 187 -4.44 -8.03 -17.53
CA ASN A 187 -4.56 -9.49 -17.61
C ASN A 187 -5.53 -10.10 -16.59
N LYS A 188 -6.17 -9.28 -15.74
CA LYS A 188 -7.15 -9.71 -14.71
C LYS A 188 -6.61 -10.79 -13.76
N ASP A 189 -5.32 -10.76 -13.46
CA ASP A 189 -4.61 -11.84 -12.76
C ASP A 189 -3.87 -11.28 -11.54
N LEU A 190 -4.37 -11.62 -10.35
CA LEU A 190 -3.80 -11.15 -9.07
C LEU A 190 -2.39 -11.70 -8.84
N ASP A 191 -2.12 -12.94 -9.24
CA ASP A 191 -0.81 -13.57 -9.06
C ASP A 191 0.25 -12.88 -9.92
N LYS A 192 -0.10 -12.58 -11.17
CA LYS A 192 0.79 -11.78 -12.04
C LYS A 192 1.05 -10.40 -11.45
N LEU A 193 0.02 -9.71 -10.96
CA LEU A 193 0.20 -8.39 -10.35
C LEU A 193 1.15 -8.45 -9.13
N ILE A 194 0.93 -9.39 -8.22
CA ILE A 194 1.79 -9.56 -7.03
C ILE A 194 3.22 -9.87 -7.44
N ASN A 195 3.41 -10.78 -8.40
CA ASN A 195 4.73 -11.14 -8.91
C ASN A 195 5.46 -9.95 -9.57
N GLU A 196 4.75 -9.10 -10.31
CA GLU A 196 5.33 -7.89 -10.89
C GLU A 196 5.72 -6.88 -9.80
N ILE A 197 4.90 -6.69 -8.77
CA ILE A 197 5.25 -5.86 -7.62
C ILE A 197 6.52 -6.38 -6.95
N ASP A 198 6.64 -7.69 -6.74
CA ASP A 198 7.82 -8.30 -6.12
C ASP A 198 9.08 -8.14 -6.98
N LYS A 199 8.97 -8.30 -8.31
CA LYS A 199 10.08 -8.02 -9.23
C LYS A 199 10.54 -6.57 -9.16
N ILE A 200 9.60 -5.62 -9.09
CA ILE A 200 9.90 -4.20 -8.93
C ILE A 200 10.66 -3.96 -7.62
N TYR A 201 10.19 -4.53 -6.51
CA TYR A 201 10.87 -4.44 -5.21
C TYR A 201 12.30 -4.96 -5.27
N GLN A 202 12.50 -6.15 -5.84
CA GLN A 202 13.83 -6.74 -5.96
C GLN A 202 14.77 -5.89 -6.80
N ARG A 203 14.27 -5.30 -7.90
CA ARG A 203 15.05 -4.35 -8.71
C ARG A 203 15.46 -3.12 -7.91
N ILE A 204 14.53 -2.50 -7.17
CA ILE A 204 14.82 -1.32 -6.35
C ILE A 204 15.86 -1.65 -5.26
N ILE A 205 15.71 -2.79 -4.57
CA ILE A 205 16.68 -3.23 -3.56
C ILE A 205 18.06 -3.44 -4.17
N ASN A 206 18.14 -4.08 -5.34
CA ASN A 206 19.40 -4.33 -6.02
C ASN A 206 20.08 -3.03 -6.48
N LEU A 207 19.32 -2.04 -6.96
CA LEU A 207 19.86 -0.72 -7.30
C LEU A 207 20.47 -0.03 -6.08
N ILE A 208 19.77 -0.03 -4.94
CA ILE A 208 20.26 0.56 -3.68
C ILE A 208 21.54 -0.14 -3.19
N LYS A 209 21.61 -1.47 -3.33
CA LYS A 209 22.82 -2.24 -2.97
C LYS A 209 24.02 -1.86 -3.84
N ILE A 210 23.82 -1.77 -5.15
CA ILE A 210 24.88 -1.40 -6.11
C ILE A 210 25.40 0.01 -5.80
N ASP A 211 24.51 0.96 -5.52
CA ASP A 211 24.88 2.35 -5.25
C ASP A 211 25.67 2.48 -3.93
N LYS A 212 25.27 1.75 -2.88
CA LYS A 212 26.05 1.65 -1.64
C LYS A 212 27.42 1.01 -1.85
N SER A 213 27.52 -0.04 -2.66
CA SER A 213 28.80 -0.68 -3.00
C SER A 213 29.72 0.26 -3.78
N TYR A 214 29.15 1.08 -4.68
CA TYR A 214 29.90 2.07 -5.46
C TYR A 214 30.43 3.21 -4.58
N LEU A 215 29.61 3.72 -3.66
CA LEU A 215 30.03 4.70 -2.65
C LEU A 215 31.12 4.16 -1.73
N LEU A 216 31.02 2.89 -1.30
CA LEU A 216 32.02 2.23 -0.46
C LEU A 216 33.35 2.05 -1.21
N MET A 217 33.31 1.63 -2.49
CA MET A 217 34.48 1.55 -3.37
C MET A 217 35.16 2.92 -3.55
N ASN A 218 34.38 3.98 -3.77
CA ASN A 218 34.94 5.33 -3.90
C ASN A 218 35.56 5.84 -2.60
N MET A 219 34.96 5.55 -1.44
CA MET A 219 35.53 5.88 -0.14
C MET A 219 36.82 5.11 0.16
N LEU A 220 36.88 3.82 -0.16
CA LEU A 220 38.09 2.99 -0.03
C LEU A 220 39.21 3.47 -0.97
N ASN A 221 38.88 3.85 -2.21
CA ASN A 221 39.84 4.42 -3.15
C ASN A 221 40.35 5.81 -2.69
N LEU A 222 39.51 6.61 -2.04
CA LEU A 222 39.91 7.89 -1.43
C LEU A 222 40.80 7.70 -0.18
N GLN A 223 40.61 6.63 0.59
CA GLN A 223 41.49 6.28 1.72
C GLN A 223 42.85 5.75 1.23
N ASN A 224 42.85 4.84 0.25
CA ASN A 224 44.08 4.29 -0.33
C ASN A 224 44.95 5.36 -1.04
N THR A 225 44.33 6.40 -1.62
CA THR A 225 45.05 7.52 -2.23
C THR A 225 45.59 8.54 -1.19
N LYS A 226 44.98 8.64 -0.01
CA LYS A 226 45.53 9.41 1.12
C LYS A 226 46.73 8.70 1.75
N ASP A 227 46.68 7.38 1.91
CA ASP A 227 47.79 6.59 2.44
C ASP A 227 49.01 6.55 1.50
N MET A 228 48.80 6.63 0.19
CA MET A 228 49.90 6.77 -0.77
C MET A 228 50.53 8.17 -0.82
N LYS A 229 49.79 9.24 -0.47
CA LYS A 229 50.35 10.60 -0.34
C LYS A 229 51.15 10.80 0.95
N GLY A 230 50.97 9.93 1.97
CA GLY A 230 51.74 9.94 3.21
C GLY A 230 53.13 9.26 3.13
N LYS A 231 53.46 8.59 2.01
CA LYS A 231 54.74 7.86 1.85
C LYS A 231 55.77 8.54 0.94
N TYR A 232 55.48 9.71 0.38
CA TYR A 232 56.41 10.50 -0.43
C TYR A 232 56.80 11.83 0.24
N THR A 233 57.33 11.76 1.45
CA THR A 233 58.13 12.85 2.04
C THR A 233 59.22 12.26 2.92
N MET A 234 60.39 12.02 2.31
CA MET A 234 61.75 12.17 2.87
C MET A 234 62.74 11.30 2.09
N ARG A 235 63.18 11.81 0.93
CA ARG A 235 64.54 11.59 0.43
C ARG A 235 65.00 12.89 -0.24
N MET A 236 66.28 13.20 -0.09
CA MET A 236 66.95 14.50 -0.29
C MET A 236 66.87 15.35 0.99
N THR A 237 67.95 15.66 1.71
CA THR A 237 69.32 15.99 1.26
C THR A 237 70.22 16.04 2.51
N GLN A 238 71.36 15.35 2.52
CA GLN A 238 72.56 15.86 3.21
C GLN A 238 73.79 15.51 2.37
N LYS A 239 74.36 16.53 1.72
CA LYS A 239 75.67 16.51 1.10
C LYS A 239 76.43 17.73 1.62
N LYS A 240 77.45 17.45 2.43
CA LYS A 240 78.67 18.24 2.77
C LYS A 240 78.55 19.72 3.17
N LEU A 241 79.12 20.04 4.32
CA LEU A 241 80.33 20.86 4.42
C LEU A 241 81.32 20.16 5.35
#